data_AF-A0A8K0CQL4-F1
#
_entry.id   AF-A0A8K0CQL4-F1
#
_cell.length_a   1.000
_cell.length_b   1.000
_cell.length_c   1.000
_cell.angle_alpha   90.00
_cell.angle_beta   90.00
_cell.angle_gamma   90.00
#
_symmetry.space_group_name_H-M   'P 1'
#
loop_
_entity.id
_entity.type
_entity.pdbx_description
1 polymer ?
#
loop_
_entity_poly.entity_id
_entity_poly.type
_entity_poly.pdbx_seq_one_letter_code
_entity_poly.pdbx_strand_id
1 'polypeptide(L)' 'LRFGLMQTKVALAILLKNYKFTLNSKTETPLAFDIKSIILSVKGGVWLNAEKLRA' A
#
# COMPACT_ATOMS: atom_id res chain seq x y z
N LEU A 1 -12.27 14.42 8.40
CA LEU A 1 -11.26 13.35 8.66
C LEU A 1 -11.83 12.04 9.21
N ARG A 2 -12.97 12.02 9.93
CA ARG A 2 -13.54 10.77 10.50
C ARG A 2 -13.90 9.72 9.44
N PHE A 3 -14.48 10.17 8.32
CA PHE A 3 -14.86 9.30 7.21
C PHE A 3 -13.66 8.62 6.54
N GLY A 4 -12.63 9.38 6.15
CA GLY A 4 -11.43 8.82 5.53
C GLY A 4 -10.73 7.82 6.42
N LEU A 5 -10.61 8.10 7.73
CA LEU A 5 -10.02 7.16 8.68
C LEU A 5 -10.83 5.85 8.79
N MET A 6 -12.16 5.93 8.81
CA MET A 6 -13.03 4.76 8.81
C MET A 6 -12.84 3.94 7.52
N GLN A 7 -12.85 4.58 6.35
CA GLN A 7 -12.65 3.92 5.06
C GLN A 7 -11.30 3.20 5.00
N THR A 8 -10.22 3.86 5.42
CA THR A 8 -8.88 3.26 5.42
C THR A 8 -8.80 2.05 6.36
N LYS A 9 -9.40 2.13 7.55
CA LYS A 9 -9.41 1.00 8.50
C LYS A 9 -10.19 -0.20 7.96
N VAL A 10 -11.39 0.02 7.41
CA VAL A 10 -12.21 -1.06 6.85
C VAL A 10 -11.51 -1.70 5.65
N ALA A 11 -10.95 -0.90 4.75
CA ALA A 11 -10.18 -1.39 3.61
C ALA A 11 -8.99 -2.24 4.07
N LEU A 12 -8.20 -1.74 5.02
CA LEU A 12 -7.03 -2.46 5.54
C LEU A 12 -7.43 -3.78 6.23
N ALA A 13 -8.49 -3.77 7.04
CA ALA A 13 -8.98 -4.96 7.72
C ALA A 13 -9.41 -6.05 6.72
N ILE A 14 -10.13 -5.68 5.65
CA ILE A 14 -10.55 -6.62 4.61
C ILE A 14 -9.35 -7.14 3.82
N LEU A 15 -8.40 -6.26 3.45
CA LEU A 15 -7.23 -6.66 2.69
C LEU A 15 -6.33 -7.62 3.48
N LEU A 16 -6.01 -7.28 4.74
CA LEU A 16 -5.17 -8.13 5.60
C LEU A 16 -5.84 -9.45 5.98
N LYS A 17 -7.17 -9.50 6.06
CA LYS A 17 -7.91 -10.74 6.33
C LYS A 17 -7.82 -11.73 5.15
N ASN A 18 -7.80 -11.22 3.92
CA ASN A 18 -7.94 -12.06 2.73
C ASN A 18 -6.65 -12.22 1.91
N TYR A 19 -5.62 -11.41 2.18
CA TYR A 19 -4.39 -11.39 1.39
C TYR A 19 -3.14 -11.30 2.27
N LYS A 20 -2.09 -11.97 1.81
CA LYS A 20 -0.72 -11.78 2.28
C LYS A 20 0.00 -10.85 1.31
N PHE A 21 0.63 -9.81 1.84
CA PHE A 21 1.41 -8.86 1.05
C PHE A 21 2.90 -9.09 1.25
N THR A 22 3.67 -9.07 0.16
CA THR A 22 5.14 -9.02 0.19
C THR A 22 5.64 -7.90 -0.70
N LEU A 23 6.86 -7.42 -0.43
CA LEU A 23 7.45 -6.35 -1.25
C LEU A 23 7.74 -6.87 -2.66
N ASN A 24 7.28 -6.13 -3.68
CA ASN A 24 7.59 -6.45 -5.06
C ASN A 24 8.95 -5.85 -5.44
N SER A 25 9.71 -6.54 -6.29
CA SER A 25 11.02 -6.10 -6.79
C SER A 25 10.99 -4.79 -7.58
N LYS A 26 9.81 -4.35 -8.05
CA LYS A 26 9.60 -3.05 -8.69
C LYS A 26 9.68 -1.87 -7.72
N THR A 27 9.56 -2.10 -6.41
CA THR A 27 9.68 -1.04 -5.41
C THR A 27 11.15 -0.84 -5.08
N GLU A 28 11.67 0.35 -5.36
CA GLU A 28 13.03 0.72 -4.97
C GLU A 28 13.17 0.83 -3.45
N THR A 29 14.19 0.18 -2.90
CA THR A 29 14.57 0.28 -1.48
C THR A 29 16.03 0.72 -1.37
N PRO A 30 16.36 1.76 -0.58
CA PRO A 30 15.48 2.52 0.32
C PRO A 30 14.48 3.44 -0.40
N LEU A 31 13.34 3.70 0.24
CA LEU A 31 12.26 4.52 -0.34
C LEU A 31 12.74 5.98 -0.52
N ALA A 32 12.67 6.48 -1.76
CA ALA A 32 12.88 7.89 -2.06
C ALA A 32 11.52 8.57 -2.32
N PHE A 33 11.29 9.75 -1.73
CA PHE A 33 10.08 10.52 -1.99
C PHE A 33 10.13 11.23 -3.34
N ASP A 34 8.98 11.37 -4.00
CA ASP A 34 8.85 12.16 -5.21
C ASP A 34 8.60 13.63 -4.88
N ILE A 35 9.65 14.44 -5.02
CA ILE A 35 9.64 15.88 -4.73
C ILE A 35 8.77 16.66 -5.73
N LYS A 36 8.46 16.08 -6.90
CA LYS A 36 7.62 16.72 -7.93
C LYS A 36 6.13 16.44 -7.75
N SER A 37 5.76 15.54 -6.84
CA SER A 37 4.37 15.16 -6.63
C SER A 37 3.63 16.16 -5.75
N ILE A 38 2.37 16.43 -6.10
CA ILE A 38 1.47 17.32 -5.34
C ILE A 38 1.03 16.67 -4.01
N ILE A 39 1.03 15.34 -3.96
CA ILE A 39 0.71 14.54 -2.77
C ILE A 39 1.94 13.75 -2.34
N LEU A 40 2.04 13.42 -1.05
CA LEU A 40 3.15 12.59 -0.55
C LEU A 40 3.15 11.23 -1.26
N SER A 41 4.16 11.00 -2.10
CA SER A 41 4.32 9.77 -2.87
C SER A 41 5.78 9.33 -2.93
N VAL A 42 5.97 8.05 -3.21
CA VAL A 42 7.29 7.44 -3.42
C VAL A 42 7.63 7.52 -4.90
N LYS A 43 8.89 7.84 -5.21
CA LYS A 43 9.42 7.83 -6.57
C LYS A 43 9.34 6.40 -7.14
N GLY A 44 8.75 6.25 -8.32
CA GLY A 44 8.51 4.93 -8.94
C GLY A 44 7.31 4.14 -8.38
N GLY A 45 6.65 4.67 -7.34
CA GLY A 45 5.48 4.08 -6.71
C GLY A 45 5.81 2.96 -5.72
N VAL A 46 4.77 2.48 -5.01
CA VAL A 46 4.87 1.35 -4.08
C VAL A 46 4.16 0.15 -4.69
N TRP A 47 4.94 -0.88 -5.00
CA TRP A 47 4.48 -2.13 -5.57
C TRP A 47 4.56 -3.26 -4.54
N LEU A 48 3.46 -3.98 -4.37
CA LEU A 48 3.34 -5.12 -3.48
C LEU A 48 2.83 -6.32 -4.27
N ASN A 49 3.31 -7.51 -3.93
CA ASN A 49 2.66 -8.75 -4.35
C ASN A 49 1.49 -9.03 -3.41
N ALA A 50 0.33 -9.35 -3.96
CA ALA A 50 -0.85 -9.72 -3.17
C ALA A 50 -1.20 -11.19 -3.44
N GLU A 51 -0.98 -12.05 -2.45
CA GLU A 51 -1.34 -13.45 -2.51
C GLU A 51 -2.64 -13.68 -1.72
N LYS A 52 -3.66 -14.25 -2.35
CA LYS A 52 -4.92 -14.55 -1.66
C LYS A 52 -4.70 -15.67 -0.65
N LEU A 53 -5.07 -15.43 0.60
CA LEU A 53 -5.11 -16.46 1.63
C LEU A 53 -6.23 -17.45 1.25
N ARG A 54 -5.87 -18.70 0.96
CA ARG A 54 -6.87 -19.76 0.72
C ARG A 54 -7.69 -19.94 2.00
N ALA A 55 -9.01 -20.08 1.84
CA ALA A 55 -9.91 -20.49 2.90
C ALA A 55 -9.68 -21.95 3.27
#